data_AF-A3MXX7-F1
#
_entry.id   AF-A3MXX7-F1
#
_cell.length_a   1.000
_cell.length_b   1.000
_cell.length_c   1.000
_cell.angle_alpha   90.00
_cell.angle_beta   90.00
_cell.angle_gamma   90.00
#
_symmetry.space_group_name_H-M   'P 1'
#
loop_
_entity.id
_entity.type
_entity.pdbx_description
1 polymer ?
#
loop_
_entity_poly.entity_id
_entity_poly.type
_entity_poly.pdbx_seq_one_letter_code
_entity_poly.pdbx_strand_id
1 'polypeptide(L)'
;MSHEVPTSDVVLEYLESMMERLDQWVKEQERQVKELESHGEAMKAADRLALLYSAQAMLNYIARVLKDFESWLSNPVVTSVMPEDMLRRLEAMLREVAIKFIQVDIAHTSEYRDLLSKFAKEGKVPSILMLYVQQRPQPPTRRRGGEEGGTPRFF
;
A
#
# COMPACT_ATOMS: atom_id res chain seq x y z
N MET A 1 -4.30 28.98 -26.62
CA MET A 1 -3.20 29.07 -27.59
C MET A 1 -1.92 28.94 -26.80
N SER A 2 -1.25 27.80 -26.90
CA SER A 2 0.03 27.57 -26.22
C SER A 2 1.07 28.45 -26.91
N HIS A 3 1.60 29.45 -26.20
CA HIS A 3 2.75 30.20 -26.69
C HIS A 3 3.99 29.33 -26.48
N GLU A 4 4.40 28.63 -27.52
CA GLU A 4 5.67 27.90 -27.52
C GLU A 4 6.81 28.93 -27.56
N VAL A 5 7.58 28.98 -26.47
CA VAL A 5 8.78 29.82 -26.37
C VAL A 5 9.96 29.02 -26.93
N PRO A 6 10.83 29.61 -27.77
CA PRO A 6 12.03 28.94 -28.24
C PRO A 6 12.87 28.41 -27.06
N THR A 7 13.21 27.13 -27.10
CA THR A 7 13.99 26.45 -26.05
C THR A 7 15.45 26.87 -26.10
N SER A 8 16.07 27.14 -24.95
CA SER A 8 17.51 27.39 -24.85
C SER A 8 18.29 26.09 -24.65
N ASP A 9 19.57 26.09 -25.02
CA ASP A 9 20.47 24.95 -24.82
C ASP A 9 20.48 24.48 -23.34
N VAL A 10 20.40 25.42 -22.40
CA VAL A 10 20.32 25.14 -20.95
C VAL A 10 19.07 24.33 -20.59
N VAL A 11 17.93 24.60 -21.23
CA VAL A 11 16.70 23.83 -20.99
C VAL A 11 16.81 22.45 -21.61
N LEU A 12 17.43 22.30 -22.78
CA LEU A 12 17.67 21.00 -23.40
C LEU A 12 18.58 20.12 -22.54
N GLU A 13 19.70 20.66 -22.04
CA GLU A 13 20.60 19.95 -21.12
C GLU A 13 19.88 19.52 -19.83
N TYR A 14 19.01 20.38 -19.29
CA TYR A 14 18.19 20.04 -18.12
C TYR A 14 17.24 18.86 -18.40
N LEU A 15 16.57 18.87 -19.56
CA LEU A 15 15.66 17.81 -19.98
C LEU A 15 16.42 16.49 -20.18
N GLU A 16 17.58 16.51 -20.83
CA GLU A 16 18.43 15.32 -20.99
C GLU A 16 18.82 14.71 -19.64
N SER A 17 19.29 15.55 -18.72
CA SER A 17 19.63 15.13 -17.36
C SER A 17 18.42 14.59 -16.59
N MET A 18 17.22 15.15 -16.81
CA MET A 18 15.99 14.66 -16.20
C MET A 18 15.57 13.30 -16.77
N MET A 19 15.67 13.10 -18.10
CA MET A 19 15.39 11.83 -18.76
C MET A 19 16.33 10.74 -18.25
N GLU A 20 17.62 11.02 -18.10
CA GLU A 20 18.57 10.04 -17.56
C GLU A 20 18.20 9.62 -16.12
N ARG A 21 17.86 10.58 -15.25
CA ARG A 21 17.40 10.27 -13.88
C ARG A 21 16.14 9.42 -13.89
N LEU A 22 15.21 9.69 -14.79
CA LEU A 22 13.98 8.93 -14.97
C LEU A 22 14.26 7.49 -15.42
N ASP A 23 15.16 7.29 -16.38
CA ASP A 23 15.54 5.96 -16.85
C ASP A 23 16.19 5.13 -15.74
N GLN A 24 17.06 5.74 -14.93
CA GLN A 24 17.66 5.07 -13.77
C GLN A 24 16.61 4.71 -12.73
N TRP A 25 15.65 5.60 -12.49
CA TRP A 25 14.55 5.34 -11.58
C TRP A 25 13.71 4.14 -12.06
N VAL A 26 13.34 4.09 -13.34
CA VAL A 26 12.58 2.98 -13.92
C VAL A 26 13.34 1.66 -13.77
N LYS A 27 14.63 1.63 -14.10
CA LYS A 27 15.49 0.44 -13.93
C LYS A 27 15.52 -0.07 -12.49
N GLU A 28 15.55 0.85 -11.52
CA GLU A 28 15.51 0.49 -10.10
C GLU A 28 14.17 -0.11 -9.70
N GLN A 29 13.04 0.42 -10.20
CA GLN A 29 11.72 -0.17 -9.95
C GLN A 29 11.60 -1.56 -10.59
N GLU A 30 12.08 -1.75 -11.82
CA GLU A 30 12.11 -3.05 -12.50
C GLU A 30 12.95 -4.08 -11.74
N ARG A 31 14.07 -3.65 -11.15
CA ARG A 31 14.90 -4.50 -10.28
C ARG A 31 14.11 -4.93 -9.04
N GLN A 32 13.43 -4.00 -8.38
CA GLN A 32 12.60 -4.31 -7.22
C GLN A 32 11.46 -5.28 -7.55
N VAL A 33 10.82 -5.15 -8.71
CA VAL A 33 9.80 -6.11 -9.17
C VAL A 33 10.38 -7.52 -9.26
N LYS A 34 11.53 -7.70 -9.92
CA LYS A 34 12.19 -9.01 -10.04
C LYS A 34 12.57 -9.60 -8.68
N GLU A 35 13.05 -8.77 -7.75
CA GLU A 35 13.35 -9.19 -6.39
C GLU A 35 12.10 -9.71 -5.68
N LEU A 36 10.97 -8.99 -5.77
CA LEU A 36 9.69 -9.40 -5.18
C LEU A 36 9.13 -10.69 -5.80
N GLU A 37 9.25 -10.86 -7.11
CA GLU A 37 8.85 -12.09 -7.81
C GLU A 37 9.67 -13.30 -7.31
N SER A 38 10.99 -13.16 -7.22
CA SER A 38 11.88 -14.21 -6.71
C SER A 38 11.61 -14.55 -5.23
N HIS A 39 11.27 -13.54 -4.43
CA HIS A 39 10.87 -13.71 -3.03
C HIS A 39 9.58 -14.52 -2.90
N GLY A 40 8.62 -14.31 -3.80
CA GLY A 40 7.38 -15.08 -3.84
C GLY A 40 7.60 -16.59 -3.96
N GLU A 41 8.59 -17.02 -4.74
CA GLU A 41 8.96 -18.43 -4.85
C GLU A 41 9.53 -19.00 -3.54
N ALA A 42 10.38 -18.23 -2.84
CA ALA A 42 10.94 -18.64 -1.55
C ALA A 42 9.84 -18.80 -0.47
N MET A 43 8.79 -17.99 -0.52
CA MET A 43 7.71 -18.03 0.47
C MET A 43 6.80 -19.27 0.36
N LYS A 44 6.89 -20.05 -0.72
CA LYS A 44 6.13 -21.32 -0.85
C LYS A 44 6.53 -22.38 0.19
N ALA A 45 7.75 -22.31 0.72
CA ALA A 45 8.27 -23.21 1.74
C ALA A 45 8.45 -22.54 3.12
N ALA A 46 7.95 -21.31 3.29
CA ALA A 46 8.16 -20.52 4.49
C ALA A 46 7.30 -20.99 5.67
N ASP A 47 7.85 -20.87 6.88
CA ASP A 47 7.08 -21.09 8.11
C ASP A 47 6.13 -19.90 8.41
N ARG A 48 5.29 -20.08 9.44
CA ARG A 48 4.32 -19.06 9.85
C ARG A 48 4.95 -17.70 10.19
N LEU A 49 6.11 -17.68 10.85
CA LEU A 49 6.74 -16.43 11.27
C LEU A 49 7.33 -15.69 10.05
N ALA A 50 7.98 -16.43 9.16
CA ALA A 50 8.49 -15.90 7.90
C ALA A 50 7.38 -15.32 7.01
N LEU A 51 6.23 -16.00 6.90
CA LEU A 51 5.06 -15.49 6.18
C LEU A 51 4.54 -14.18 6.77
N LEU A 52 4.47 -14.08 8.10
CA LEU A 52 4.03 -12.86 8.78
C LEU A 52 4.97 -11.68 8.50
N TYR A 53 6.28 -11.87 8.64
CA TYR A 53 7.26 -10.82 8.35
C TYR A 53 7.29 -10.46 6.86
N SER A 54 7.11 -11.44 5.98
CA SER A 54 6.99 -11.19 4.55
C SER A 54 5.79 -10.29 4.24
N ALA A 55 4.61 -10.58 4.80
CA ALA A 55 3.43 -9.74 4.62
C ALA A 55 3.65 -8.29 5.10
N GLN A 56 4.31 -8.11 6.25
CA GLN A 56 4.67 -6.78 6.77
C GLN A 56 5.67 -6.07 5.84
N ALA A 57 6.65 -6.78 5.30
CA ALA A 57 7.60 -6.21 4.34
C ALA A 57 6.89 -5.74 3.06
N MET A 58 5.93 -6.52 2.53
CA MET A 58 5.16 -6.11 1.34
C MET A 58 4.41 -4.79 1.56
N LEU A 59 3.81 -4.59 2.75
CA LEU A 59 3.18 -3.32 3.11
C LEU A 59 4.18 -2.15 3.08
N ASN A 60 5.41 -2.37 3.56
CA ASN A 60 6.46 -1.34 3.51
C ASN A 60 6.89 -1.00 2.09
N TYR A 61 7.02 -1.99 1.20
CA TYR A 61 7.30 -1.74 -0.22
C TYR A 61 6.18 -0.92 -0.87
N ILE A 62 4.92 -1.29 -0.65
CA ILE A 62 3.76 -0.55 -1.17
C ILE A 62 3.77 0.88 -0.63
N ALA A 63 3.95 1.07 0.68
CA ALA A 63 3.96 2.40 1.31
C ALA A 63 5.07 3.30 0.76
N ARG A 64 6.26 2.75 0.49
CA ARG A 64 7.36 3.49 -0.12
C ARG A 64 6.99 3.98 -1.52
N VAL A 65 6.48 3.09 -2.37
CA VAL A 65 6.06 3.44 -3.74
C VAL A 65 4.96 4.49 -3.74
N LEU A 66 3.97 4.37 -2.85
CA LEU A 66 2.90 5.37 -2.70
C LEU A 66 3.45 6.75 -2.35
N LYS A 67 4.39 6.82 -1.39
CA LYS A 67 5.03 8.08 -0.99
C LYS A 67 5.81 8.72 -2.13
N ASP A 68 6.53 7.92 -2.90
CA ASP A 68 7.27 8.42 -4.06
C ASP A 68 6.29 8.97 -5.12
N PHE A 69 5.21 8.25 -5.43
CA PHE A 69 4.15 8.72 -6.34
C PHE A 69 3.49 10.02 -5.86
N GLU A 70 3.18 10.14 -4.58
CA GLU A 70 2.62 11.36 -3.99
C GLU A 70 3.57 12.55 -4.15
N SER A 71 4.87 12.33 -3.93
CA SER A 71 5.89 13.36 -4.15
C SER A 71 5.96 13.82 -5.60
N TRP A 72 5.81 12.90 -6.57
CA TRP A 72 5.74 13.22 -7.99
C TRP A 72 4.53 14.09 -8.32
N LEU A 73 3.35 13.71 -7.84
CA LEU A 73 2.09 14.41 -8.09
C LEU A 73 1.99 15.76 -7.35
N SER A 74 2.77 15.94 -6.30
CA SER A 74 2.86 17.21 -5.57
C SER A 74 3.81 18.21 -6.23
N ASN A 75 4.60 17.81 -7.22
CA ASN A 75 5.56 18.69 -7.90
C ASN A 75 4.90 19.45 -9.07
N PRO A 76 4.74 20.79 -9.00
CA PRO A 76 4.08 21.57 -10.04
C PRO A 76 4.85 21.58 -11.38
N VAL A 77 6.18 21.38 -11.36
CA VAL A 77 6.97 21.27 -12.59
C VAL A 77 6.59 19.99 -13.35
N VAL A 78 6.33 18.91 -12.62
CA VAL A 78 5.90 17.64 -13.19
C VAL A 78 4.44 17.72 -13.66
N THR A 79 3.55 18.22 -12.82
CA THR A 79 2.10 18.20 -13.14
C THR A 79 1.69 19.24 -14.17
N SER A 80 2.41 20.37 -14.29
CA SER A 80 2.09 21.40 -15.29
C SER A 80 2.34 20.96 -16.73
N VAL A 81 3.21 19.97 -16.96
CA VAL A 81 3.53 19.44 -18.30
C VAL A 81 2.79 18.14 -18.62
N MET A 82 2.11 17.54 -17.65
CA MET A 82 1.31 16.33 -17.86
C MET A 82 0.01 16.67 -18.62
N PRO A 83 -0.22 16.08 -19.80
CA PRO A 83 -1.47 16.30 -20.52
C PRO A 83 -2.64 15.54 -19.85
N GLU A 84 -3.87 16.00 -20.11
CA GLU A 84 -5.07 15.47 -19.47
C GLU A 84 -5.27 13.96 -19.72
N ASP A 85 -4.97 13.48 -20.92
CA ASP A 85 -5.07 12.06 -21.27
C ASP A 85 -4.11 11.19 -20.45
N MET A 86 -2.91 11.71 -20.15
CA MET A 86 -1.95 11.05 -19.27
C MET A 86 -2.48 10.98 -17.83
N LEU A 87 -3.06 12.06 -17.31
CA LEU A 87 -3.66 12.08 -15.98
C LEU A 87 -4.86 11.13 -15.88
N ARG A 88 -5.71 11.05 -16.91
CA ARG A 88 -6.84 10.11 -16.97
C ARG A 88 -6.37 8.66 -16.93
N ARG A 89 -5.30 8.31 -17.67
CA ARG A 89 -4.70 6.97 -17.61
C ARG A 89 -4.13 6.68 -16.23
N LEU A 90 -3.39 7.63 -15.65
CA LEU A 90 -2.79 7.46 -14.32
C LEU A 90 -3.86 7.24 -13.24
N GLU A 91 -4.91 8.06 -13.23
CA GLU A 91 -6.03 7.91 -12.30
C GLU A 91 -6.69 6.53 -12.43
N ALA A 92 -6.96 6.07 -13.66
CA ALA A 92 -7.58 4.77 -13.88
C ALA A 92 -6.70 3.62 -13.35
N MET A 93 -5.39 3.65 -13.61
CA MET A 93 -4.45 2.65 -13.09
C MET A 93 -4.39 2.67 -11.56
N LEU A 94 -4.28 3.85 -10.93
CA LEU A 94 -4.24 3.97 -9.48
C LEU A 94 -5.55 3.51 -8.83
N ARG A 95 -6.70 3.81 -9.44
CA ARG A 95 -8.01 3.35 -8.98
C ARG A 95 -8.11 1.83 -8.99
N GLU A 96 -7.61 1.16 -10.04
CA GLU A 96 -7.58 -0.30 -10.09
C GLU A 96 -6.71 -0.91 -8.98
N VAL A 97 -5.55 -0.33 -8.72
CA VAL A 97 -4.67 -0.77 -7.62
C VAL A 97 -5.35 -0.55 -6.27
N ALA A 98 -5.98 0.61 -6.04
CA ALA A 98 -6.69 0.92 -4.82
C ALA A 98 -7.84 -0.07 -4.57
N ILE A 99 -8.65 -0.37 -5.59
CA ILE A 99 -9.72 -1.37 -5.50
C ILE A 99 -9.16 -2.73 -5.12
N LYS A 100 -8.11 -3.20 -5.81
CA LYS A 100 -7.47 -4.49 -5.50
C LYS A 100 -6.93 -4.53 -4.07
N PHE A 101 -6.31 -3.45 -3.60
CA PHE A 101 -5.76 -3.39 -2.25
C PHE A 101 -6.86 -3.42 -1.18
N ILE A 102 -7.97 -2.70 -1.40
CA ILE A 102 -9.15 -2.76 -0.51
C ILE A 102 -9.78 -4.17 -0.53
N GLN A 103 -9.82 -4.83 -1.69
CA GLN A 103 -10.30 -6.22 -1.77
C GLN A 103 -9.44 -7.19 -0.96
N VAL A 104 -8.12 -7.00 -0.92
CA VAL A 104 -7.22 -7.78 -0.06
C VAL A 104 -7.57 -7.59 1.42
N ASP A 105 -7.79 -6.35 1.86
CA ASP A 105 -8.21 -6.05 3.24
C ASP A 105 -9.55 -6.70 3.58
N ILE A 106 -10.55 -6.56 2.70
CA ILE A 106 -11.87 -7.18 2.88
C ILE A 106 -11.75 -8.69 3.02
N ALA A 107 -10.99 -9.34 2.13
CA ALA A 107 -10.84 -10.79 2.13
C ALA A 107 -10.16 -11.26 3.42
N HIS A 108 -9.03 -10.66 3.80
CA HIS A 108 -8.29 -11.05 4.99
C HIS A 108 -9.06 -10.77 6.28
N THR A 109 -9.66 -9.59 6.41
CA THR A 109 -10.46 -9.22 7.59
C THR A 109 -11.68 -10.13 7.74
N SER A 110 -12.32 -10.52 6.64
CA SER A 110 -13.45 -11.46 6.65
C SER A 110 -13.01 -12.87 7.09
N GLU A 111 -11.91 -13.38 6.54
CA GLU A 111 -11.33 -14.67 6.94
C GLU A 111 -10.98 -14.69 8.43
N TYR A 112 -10.38 -13.61 8.93
CA TYR A 112 -10.03 -13.49 10.35
C TYR A 112 -11.27 -13.45 11.25
N ARG A 113 -12.31 -12.70 10.86
CA ARG A 113 -13.61 -12.70 11.56
C ARG A 113 -14.22 -14.10 11.62
N ASP A 114 -14.17 -14.86 10.53
CA ASP A 114 -14.73 -16.21 10.47
C ASP A 114 -13.93 -17.19 11.32
N LEU A 115 -12.60 -17.05 11.38
CA LEU A 115 -11.73 -17.78 12.31
C LEU A 115 -12.13 -17.50 13.78
N LEU A 116 -12.31 -16.24 14.16
CA LEU A 116 -12.76 -15.89 15.53
C LEU A 116 -14.15 -16.43 15.82
N SER A 117 -15.05 -16.38 14.84
CA SER A 117 -16.40 -16.93 14.96
C SER A 117 -16.39 -18.43 15.20
N LYS A 118 -15.45 -19.16 14.58
CA LYS A 118 -15.23 -20.59 14.83
C LYS A 118 -14.80 -20.84 16.27
N PHE A 119 -13.80 -20.11 16.77
CA PHE A 119 -13.36 -20.24 18.17
C PHE A 119 -14.49 -19.98 19.17
N ALA A 120 -15.31 -18.97 18.92
CA ALA A 120 -16.46 -18.65 19.78
C ALA A 120 -17.49 -19.78 19.81
N LYS A 121 -17.81 -20.37 18.65
CA LYS A 121 -18.76 -21.50 18.55
C LYS A 121 -18.24 -22.77 19.20
N GLU A 122 -16.94 -23.04 19.07
CA GLU A 122 -16.31 -24.24 19.63
C GLU A 122 -15.98 -24.11 21.13
N GLY A 123 -16.07 -22.90 21.69
CA GLY A 123 -15.69 -22.61 23.08
C GLY A 123 -14.18 -22.82 23.33
N LYS A 124 -13.36 -22.81 22.28
CA LYS A 124 -11.91 -23.06 22.33
C LYS A 124 -11.18 -21.93 21.62
N VAL A 125 -10.32 -21.23 22.35
CA VAL A 125 -9.46 -20.16 21.83
C VAL A 125 -7.99 -20.49 22.09
N PRO A 126 -7.05 -19.97 21.28
CA PRO A 126 -5.63 -20.08 21.58
C PRO A 126 -5.29 -19.45 22.95
N SER A 127 -4.40 -20.09 23.72
CA SER A 127 -4.04 -19.65 25.08
C SER A 127 -3.54 -18.20 25.12
N ILE A 128 -2.82 -17.76 24.07
CA ILE A 128 -2.32 -16.39 23.99
C ILE A 128 -3.47 -15.36 23.93
N LEU A 129 -4.56 -15.67 23.22
CA LEU A 129 -5.72 -14.78 23.13
C LEU A 129 -6.44 -14.71 24.47
N MET A 130 -6.58 -15.85 25.15
CA MET A 130 -7.15 -15.91 26.50
C MET A 130 -6.36 -15.06 27.49
N LEU A 131 -5.04 -15.23 27.53
CA LEU A 131 -4.14 -14.46 28.41
C LEU A 131 -4.21 -12.97 28.09
N TYR A 132 -4.23 -12.59 26.80
CA TYR A 132 -4.33 -11.20 26.38
C TYR A 132 -5.62 -10.54 26.88
N VAL A 133 -6.77 -11.22 26.73
CA VAL A 133 -8.06 -10.70 27.20
C VAL A 133 -8.11 -10.59 28.73
N GLN A 134 -7.55 -11.57 29.46
CA GLN A 134 -7.50 -11.56 30.92
C GLN A 134 -6.62 -10.44 31.49
N GLN A 135 -5.56 -10.06 30.78
CA GLN A 135 -4.65 -8.98 31.18
C GLN A 135 -5.13 -7.59 30.76
N ARG A 136 -6.11 -7.48 29.85
CA ARG A 136 -6.67 -6.19 29.46
C ARG A 136 -7.48 -5.61 30.63
N PRO A 137 -7.22 -4.36 31.06
CA PRO A 137 -8.13 -3.65 31.95
C PRO A 137 -9.53 -3.65 31.33
N GLN A 138 -10.56 -4.03 32.09
CA GLN A 138 -11.95 -3.93 31.65
C GLN A 138 -12.19 -2.50 31.14
N PRO A 139 -12.58 -2.30 29.88
CA PRO A 139 -12.93 -0.96 29.42
C PRO A 139 -14.11 -0.47 30.27
N PRO A 140 -14.13 0.82 30.68
CA PRO A 140 -15.29 1.36 31.37
C PRO A 140 -16.53 1.11 30.51
N THR A 141 -17.59 0.63 31.15
CA THR A 141 -18.86 0.25 30.53
C THR A 141 -19.31 1.36 29.56
N ARG A 142 -19.15 1.14 28.25
CA ARG A 142 -19.61 2.11 27.24
C ARG A 142 -21.13 2.22 27.33
N ARG A 143 -21.62 3.36 27.83
CA ARG A 143 -23.02 3.75 27.63
C ARG A 143 -23.29 3.76 26.13
N ARG A 144 -24.30 2.99 25.73
CA ARG A 144 -24.82 2.84 24.38
C ARG A 144 -25.06 4.22 23.76
N GLY A 145 -24.26 4.61 22.77
CA GLY A 145 -24.44 5.85 22.02
C GLY A 145 -23.51 5.91 20.81
N GLY A 146 -24.11 5.88 19.61
CA GLY A 146 -23.51 6.32 18.35
C GLY A 146 -22.53 5.36 17.67
N GLU A 147 -23.01 4.60 16.71
CA GLU A 147 -22.18 4.08 15.62
C GLU A 147 -21.70 5.24 14.75
N GLU A 148 -20.40 5.35 14.52
CA GLU A 148 -19.86 5.88 13.27
C GLU A 148 -18.72 4.95 12.84
N GLY A 149 -18.76 4.53 11.58
CA GLY A 149 -17.93 3.49 10.97
C GLY A 149 -16.45 3.86 10.90
N GLY A 150 -15.77 3.90 12.05
CA GLY A 150 -14.33 3.95 12.12
C GLY A 150 -13.72 2.59 11.75
N THR A 151 -12.57 2.63 11.08
CA THR A 151 -11.67 1.48 10.95
C THR A 151 -11.55 0.78 12.30
N PRO A 152 -11.74 -0.54 12.40
CA PRO A 152 -11.50 -1.25 13.64
C PRO A 152 -10.09 -0.90 14.11
N ARG A 153 -9.97 -0.25 15.27
CA ARG A 153 -8.68 -0.17 15.95
C ARG A 153 -8.40 -1.56 16.47
N PHE A 154 -7.76 -2.37 15.64
CA PHE A 154 -7.00 -3.48 16.15
C PHE A 154 -5.86 -2.83 16.95
N PHE A 155 -5.93 -3.05 18.27
CA PHE A 155 -5.14 -2.44 19.35
C PHE A 155 -5.73 -1.14 19.92
#